data_AF-D2RW94-F1
#
_entry.id   AF-D2RW94-F1
#
_cell.length_a   1.000
_cell.length_b   1.000
_cell.length_c   1.000
_cell.angle_alpha   90.00
_cell.angle_beta   90.00
_cell.angle_gamma   90.00
#
_symmetry.space_group_name_H-M   'P 1'
#
loop_
_entity.id
_entity.type
_entity.pdbx_description
1 polymer ?
#
loop_
_entity_poly.entity_id
_entity_poly.type
_entity_poly.pdbx_seq_one_letter_code
_entity_poly.pdbx_strand_id
1 'polypeptide(L)' 'MSTELVAFGVSALALGIGVLMAGRRLYPRLDVPEDAESTLQLLTAMIAGVLLLTGLGLVLVGLFT' A
#
# COMPACT_ATOMS: atom_id res chain seq x y z
N MET A 1 -11.51 11.25 -17.95
CA MET A 1 -11.79 11.28 -16.51
C MET A 1 -11.86 9.89 -15.90
N SER A 2 -12.78 9.00 -16.31
CA SER A 2 -12.91 7.66 -15.71
C SER A 2 -11.65 6.79 -15.88
N THR A 3 -11.02 6.80 -17.06
CA THR A 3 -9.78 6.06 -17.32
C THR A 3 -8.59 6.54 -16.47
N GLU A 4 -8.51 7.85 -16.21
CA GLU A 4 -7.46 8.44 -15.36
C GLU A 4 -7.63 8.01 -13.91
N LEU A 5 -8.87 7.95 -13.41
CA LEU A 5 -9.19 7.44 -12.08
C LEU A 5 -8.85 5.96 -11.92
N VAL A 6 -9.19 5.13 -12.92
CA VAL A 6 -8.82 3.71 -12.92
C VAL A 6 -7.30 3.54 -12.92
N ALA A 7 -6.58 4.31 -13.75
CA ALA A 7 -5.11 4.27 -13.78
C ALA A 7 -4.49 4.67 -12.43
N PHE A 8 -5.05 5.69 -11.78
CA PHE A 8 -4.63 6.13 -10.45
C PHE A 8 -4.94 5.09 -9.36
N GLY A 9 -6.10 4.42 -9.46
CA GLY A 9 -6.47 3.35 -8.55
C GLY A 9 -5.55 2.14 -8.68
N VAL A 10 -5.22 1.74 -9.91
CA VAL A 10 -4.28 0.64 -10.19
C VAL A 10 -2.87 0.98 -9.71
N SER A 11 -2.40 2.23 -9.88
CA SER A 11 -1.09 2.63 -9.39
C SER A 11 -1.02 2.66 -7.86
N ALA A 12 -2.07 3.13 -7.19
CA ALA A 12 -2.18 3.08 -5.73
C ALA A 12 -2.17 1.63 -5.20
N LEU A 13 -2.87 0.71 -5.88
CA LEU A 13 -2.83 -0.72 -5.57
C LEU A 13 -1.42 -1.28 -5.73
N ALA A 14 -0.76 -1.00 -6.86
CA ALA A 14 0.60 -1.46 -7.13
C ALA A 14 1.59 -0.94 -6.08
N LEU A 15 1.46 0.33 -5.67
CA LEU A 15 2.28 0.91 -4.60
C LEU A 15 2.01 0.27 -3.25
N GLY A 16 0.74 0.05 -2.86
CA GLY A 16 0.41 -0.62 -1.60
C GLY A 16 0.99 -2.04 -1.52
N ILE A 17 0.88 -2.82 -2.60
CA ILE A 17 1.49 -4.16 -2.70
C ILE A 17 3.02 -4.05 -2.65
N GLY A 18 3.60 -3.11 -3.41
CA GLY A 18 5.04 -2.88 -3.46
C GLY A 18 5.62 -2.54 -2.09
N VAL A 19 4.95 -1.68 -1.32
CA VAL A 19 5.35 -1.30 0.04
C VAL A 19 5.31 -2.51 0.99
N LEU A 20 4.27 -3.35 0.94
CA LEU A 20 4.21 -4.57 1.75
C LEU A 20 5.33 -5.55 1.39
N MET A 21 5.57 -5.74 0.09
CA MET A 21 6.60 -6.66 -0.39
C MET A 21 8.01 -6.15 -0.04
N ALA A 22 8.23 -4.84 -0.15
CA ALA A 22 9.45 -4.18 0.26
C ALA A 22 9.66 -4.31 1.77
N GLY A 23 8.63 -4.04 2.58
CA GLY A 23 8.67 -4.19 4.04
C GLY A 23 9.09 -5.60 4.44
N ARG A 24 8.45 -6.64 3.88
CA ARG A 24 8.81 -8.05 4.15
C ARG A 24 10.26 -8.40 3.85
N ARG A 25 10.92 -7.68 2.93
CA ARG A 25 12.30 -7.96 2.51
C ARG A 25 13.32 -7.03 3.16
N LEU A 26 12.93 -5.80 3.48
CA LEU A 26 13.79 -4.80 4.12
C LEU A 26 13.83 -4.96 5.63
N TYR A 27 12.69 -5.20 6.31
CA TYR A 27 12.67 -5.29 7.78
C TYR A 27 13.66 -6.33 8.33
N PRO A 28 13.76 -7.56 7.80
CA PRO A 28 14.75 -8.54 8.26
C PRO A 28 16.22 -8.16 7.99
N ARG A 29 16.46 -7.13 7.18
CA ARG A 29 17.80 -6.64 6.81
C ARG A 29 18.14 -5.31 7.48
N LEU A 30 17.17 -4.67 8.12
CA LEU A 30 17.37 -3.44 8.84
C LEU A 30 17.77 -3.82 10.26
N ASP A 31 18.81 -3.19 10.77
CA ASP A 31 19.26 -3.36 12.16
C ASP A 31 18.34 -2.53 13.08
N VAL A 32 17.06 -2.92 13.12
CA VAL A 32 16.01 -2.24 13.88
C VAL A 32 15.92 -2.88 15.25
N PRO A 33 15.81 -2.10 16.33
CA PRO A 33 15.46 -2.61 17.64
C PRO A 33 14.17 -3.45 17.60
N GLU A 34 14.16 -4.62 18.23
CA GLU A 34 13.04 -5.58 18.19
C GLU A 34 11.71 -4.98 18.66
N ASP A 35 11.77 -4.03 19.60
CA ASP A 35 10.64 -3.27 20.14
C ASP A 35 10.04 -2.29 19.12
N ALA A 36 10.88 -1.71 18.26
CA ALA A 36 10.47 -0.81 17.19
C ALA A 36 10.03 -1.56 15.92
N GLU A 37 10.56 -2.75 15.67
CA GLU A 37 10.28 -3.52 14.46
C GLU A 37 8.79 -3.85 14.31
N SER A 38 8.17 -4.39 15.37
CA SER A 38 6.73 -4.76 15.35
C SER A 38 5.83 -3.53 15.09
N THR A 39 6.16 -2.39 15.71
CA THR A 39 5.44 -1.13 15.52
C THR A 39 5.57 -0.62 14.09
N LEU A 40 6.78 -0.68 13.52
CA LEU A 40 7.04 -0.26 12.14
C LEU A 40 6.36 -1.18 11.12
N GLN A 41 6.37 -2.50 11.35
CA GLN A 41 5.64 -3.45 10.52
C GLN A 41 4.14 -3.17 10.55
N LEU A 42 3.56 -2.91 11.73
CA LEU A 42 2.15 -2.55 11.89
C LEU A 42 1.81 -1.26 11.15
N LEU A 43 2.62 -0.21 11.34
CA LEU A 43 2.43 1.07 10.66
C LEU A 43 2.49 0.90 9.13
N THR A 44 3.47 0.17 8.63
CA THR A 44 3.60 -0.10 7.19
C THR A 44 2.41 -0.91 6.66
N ALA A 45 1.94 -1.90 7.42
CA ALA A 45 0.74 -2.65 7.08
C ALA A 45 -0.50 -1.75 7.04
N MET A 46 -0.63 -0.81 7.98
CA MET A 46 -1.72 0.17 7.98
C MET A 46 -1.66 1.11 6.77
N ILE A 47 -0.49 1.69 6.48
CA ILE A 47 -0.30 2.57 5.32
C ILE A 47 -0.62 1.84 4.03
N ALA A 48 -0.10 0.62 3.86
CA ALA A 48 -0.40 -0.18 2.70
C ALA A 48 -1.89 -0.57 2.62
N GLY A 49 -2.53 -0.90 3.75
CA GLY A 49 -3.96 -1.16 3.82
C GLY A 49 -4.79 0.04 3.33
N VAL A 50 -4.44 1.26 3.77
CA VAL A 50 -5.09 2.49 3.30
C VAL A 50 -4.86 2.68 1.80
N LEU A 51 -3.63 2.53 1.31
CA LEU A 51 -3.33 2.62 -0.14
C LEU A 51 -4.15 1.62 -0.96
N LEU A 52 -4.29 0.39 -0.47
CA LEU A 52 -5.07 -0.65 -1.13
C LEU A 52 -6.56 -0.30 -1.16
N LEU A 53 -7.12 0.15 -0.04
CA LEU A 53 -8.53 0.56 0.05
C LEU A 53 -8.83 1.78 -0.82
N THR A 54 -7.95 2.79 -0.80
CA THR A 54 -8.08 3.97 -1.64
C THR A 54 -7.96 3.61 -3.11
N GLY A 55 -6.96 2.80 -3.49
CA GLY A 55 -6.79 2.35 -4.86
C GLY A 55 -7.99 1.57 -5.38
N LEU A 56 -8.51 0.64 -4.57
CA LEU A 56 -9.73 -0.10 -4.89
C LEU A 56 -10.93 0.84 -5.04
N GLY A 57 -11.10 1.80 -4.13
CA GLY A 57 -12.17 2.81 -4.22
C GLY A 57 -12.09 3.64 -5.49
N LEU A 58 -10.90 4.09 -5.89
CA LEU A 58 -10.68 4.86 -7.12
C LEU A 58 -10.98 4.03 -8.38
N VAL A 59 -10.58 2.75 -8.41
CA VAL A 59 -10.92 1.85 -9.51
C VAL A 59 -12.44 1.67 -9.58
N LEU A 60 -13.10 1.41 -8.46
CA LEU A 60 -14.55 1.24 -8.42
C LEU A 60 -15.26 2.51 -8.93
N VAL A 61 -14.92 3.68 -8.41
CA VAL A 61 -15.50 4.95 -8.88
C VAL A 61 -15.28 5.10 -10.39
N GLY A 62 -14.04 4.94 -10.87
CA GLY A 62 -13.73 5.07 -12.30
C GLY A 62 -14.36 4.02 -13.22
N LEU A 63 -14.85 2.88 -12.69
CA LEU A 63 -15.60 1.89 -13.47
C LEU A 63 -17.11 2.17 -13.48
N PHE A 64 -17.63 2.78 -12.42
CA PHE A 64 -19.07 3.05 -12.25
C PHE A 64 -19.48 4.49 -12.58
N THR A 65 -18.54 5.36 -12.96
CA THR A 65 -18.77 6.74 -13.43
C THR A 65 -18.27 6.95 -14.86
#